data_AF-A0A933T9Q4-F1
#
_entry.id   AF-A0A933T9Q4-F1
#
_cell.length_a   1.000
_cell.length_b   1.000
_cell.length_c   1.000
_cell.angle_alpha   90.00
_cell.angle_beta   90.00
_cell.angle_gamma   90.00
#
_symmetry.space_group_name_H-M   'P 1'
#
loop_
_entity.id
_entity.type
_entity.pdbx_description
1 polymer ?
#
loop_
_entity_poly.entity_id
_entity_poly.type
_entity_poly.pdbx_seq_one_letter_code
_entity_poly.pdbx_strand_id
1 'polypeptide(L)' 'MPVLDWIGKKQVINHDKEVPFRLLKRVESLSVGESENLIIKGDNLEALKAFMPTVTIQASTYTRGI' A
#
# COMPACT_ATOMS: atom_id res chain seq x y z
N MET A 1 -13.44 13.26 -24.72
CA MET A 1 -12.35 12.51 -24.08
C MET A 1 -12.85 11.10 -23.82
N PRO A 2 -12.18 10.05 -24.31
CA PRO A 2 -12.64 8.68 -24.10
C PRO A 2 -12.56 8.31 -22.62
N VAL A 3 -13.56 7.59 -22.12
CA VAL A 3 -13.61 7.10 -20.74
C VAL A 3 -13.61 5.58 -20.78
N LEU A 4 -12.67 4.96 -20.08
CA LEU A 4 -12.64 3.51 -19.90
C LEU A 4 -13.75 3.12 -18.90
N ASP A 5 -14.77 2.42 -19.36
CA ASP A 5 -15.84 1.88 -18.52
C ASP A 5 -15.81 0.35 -18.53
N TRP A 6 -16.08 -0.27 -17.38
CA TRP A 6 -16.04 -1.72 -17.22
C TRP A 6 -16.98 -2.18 -16.10
N ILE A 7 -17.36 -3.46 -16.16
CA ILE A 7 -18.24 -4.08 -15.17
C ILE A 7 -17.56 -4.06 -13.79
N GLY A 8 -18.26 -3.55 -12.78
CA GLY A 8 -17.74 -3.48 -11.40
C GLY A 8 -16.98 -2.19 -11.05
N LYS A 9 -16.75 -1.29 -12.03
CA LYS A 9 -16.01 -0.03 -11.82
C LYS A 9 -16.59 0.81 -10.68
N LYS A 10 -17.93 0.94 -10.63
CA LYS A 10 -18.62 1.77 -9.64
C LYS A 10 -18.43 1.26 -8.21
N GLN A 11 -18.32 -0.06 -8.04
CA GLN A 11 -18.10 -0.68 -6.74
C GLN A 11 -16.67 -0.49 -6.24
N VAL A 12 -15.67 -0.51 -7.13
CA VAL A 12 -14.25 -0.43 -6.74
C VAL A 12 -13.79 1.01 -6.50
N ILE A 13 -14.34 1.99 -7.23
CA ILE A 13 -13.85 3.39 -7.23
C ILE A 13 -13.80 4.04 -5.84
N ASN A 14 -14.71 3.68 -4.93
CA ASN A 14 -14.76 4.23 -3.58
C ASN A 14 -14.51 3.17 -2.49
N HIS A 15 -14.14 1.95 -2.88
CA HIS A 15 -13.96 0.86 -1.93
C HIS A 15 -12.86 1.17 -0.91
N ASP A 16 -11.85 1.95 -1.30
CA ASP A 16 -10.80 2.43 -0.41
C ASP A 16 -11.36 3.19 0.81
N LYS A 17 -12.50 3.89 0.67
CA LYS A 17 -13.13 4.66 1.76
C LYS A 17 -13.83 3.76 2.77
N GLU A 18 -14.23 2.56 2.35
CA GLU A 18 -14.91 1.56 3.20
C GLU A 18 -13.89 0.74 4.01
N VAL A 19 -12.66 0.61 3.51
CA VAL A 19 -11.58 -0.11 4.22
C VAL A 19 -11.10 0.71 5.42
N PRO A 20 -11.10 0.17 6.64
CA PRO A 20 -10.67 0.91 7.83
C PRO A 20 -9.17 1.22 7.79
N PHE A 21 -8.79 2.37 8.33
CA PHE A 21 -7.38 2.67 8.60
C PHE A 21 -6.90 1.85 9.80
N ARG A 22 -5.71 1.23 9.69
CA ARG A 22 -5.09 0.42 10.75
C ARG A 22 -3.66 0.86 10.98
N LEU A 23 -3.20 0.78 12.24
CA LEU A 23 -1.81 1.03 12.60
C LEU A 23 -0.99 -0.24 12.43
N LEU A 24 0.24 -0.11 11.93
CA LEU A 24 1.20 -1.21 11.90
C LEU A 24 1.65 -1.54 13.32
N LYS A 25 1.64 -2.83 13.65
CA LYS A 25 2.14 -3.35 14.93
C LYS A 25 3.37 -4.21 14.67
N ARG A 26 4.49 -3.84 15.29
CA ARG A 26 5.71 -4.65 15.29
C ARG A 26 5.49 -5.93 16.10
N VAL A 27 5.94 -7.06 15.56
CA VAL A 27 5.90 -8.36 16.23
C VAL A 27 7.35 -8.76 16.52
N GLU A 28 7.82 -8.47 17.74
CA GLU A 28 9.24 -8.66 18.10
C GLU A 28 9.72 -10.09 17.90
N SER A 29 8.88 -11.10 18.18
CA SER A 29 9.23 -12.52 17.99
C SER A 29 9.49 -12.92 16.53
N LEU A 30 9.02 -12.12 15.57
CA LEU A 30 9.22 -12.35 14.13
C LEU A 30 10.16 -11.31 13.51
N SER A 31 10.64 -10.34 14.30
CA SER A 31 11.52 -9.29 13.85
C SER A 31 12.97 -9.75 13.99
N VAL A 32 13.80 -9.51 12.98
CA VAL A 32 15.20 -9.92 12.97
C VAL A 32 16.10 -8.73 12.66
N GLY A 33 16.95 -8.37 13.61
CA GLY A 33 17.95 -7.31 13.48
C GLY A 33 17.37 -5.91 13.28
N GLU A 34 18.24 -5.00 12.85
CA GLU A 34 17.89 -3.62 12.48
C GLU A 34 17.94 -3.48 10.95
N SER A 35 16.90 -3.95 10.28
CA SER A 35 16.73 -3.80 8.82
C SER A 35 15.70 -2.73 8.50
N GLU A 36 15.93 -2.00 7.41
CA GLU A 36 14.94 -1.08 6.83
C GLU A 36 13.84 -1.81 6.03
N ASN A 37 14.00 -3.11 5.78
CA ASN A 37 13.03 -3.91 5.05
C ASN A 37 11.87 -4.34 5.98
N LEU A 38 10.63 -4.23 5.48
CA LEU A 38 9.41 -4.58 6.22
C LEU A 38 8.65 -5.73 5.54
N ILE A 39 8.24 -6.72 6.33
CA ILE A 39 7.27 -7.75 5.92
C ILE A 39 5.98 -7.51 6.70
N ILE A 40 4.88 -7.29 5.98
CA ILE A 40 3.58 -6.98 6.57
C ILE A 40 2.63 -8.13 6.30
N LYS A 41 1.94 -8.56 7.36
CA LYS A 41 0.91 -9.58 7.28
C LYS A 41 -0.47 -8.91 7.35
N GLY A 42 -1.30 -9.14 6.34
CA GLY A 42 -2.66 -8.61 6.28
C GLY A 42 -3.17 -8.48 4.86
N ASP A 43 -4.30 -7.80 4.71
CA ASP A 43 -4.80 -7.36 3.42
C ASP A 43 -3.92 -6.22 2.85
N ASN A 44 -3.68 -6.27 1.55
CA ASN A 44 -2.75 -5.36 0.88
C ASN A 44 -3.26 -3.91 0.90
N LEU A 45 -4.58 -3.71 0.72
CA LEU A 45 -5.17 -2.37 0.70
C LEU A 45 -5.15 -1.76 2.11
N GLU A 46 -5.41 -2.56 3.14
CA GLU A 46 -5.25 -2.13 4.54
C GLU A 46 -3.80 -1.76 4.87
N ALA A 47 -2.83 -2.57 4.44
CA ALA A 47 -1.41 -2.30 4.63
C ALA A 47 -0.98 -1.00 3.95
N LEU A 48 -1.40 -0.78 2.70
CA LEU A 48 -1.14 0.47 1.97
C LEU A 48 -1.80 1.68 2.65
N LYS A 49 -3.02 1.54 3.18
CA LYS A 49 -3.67 2.62 3.94
C LYS A 49 -2.91 2.97 5.20
N ALA A 50 -2.37 1.98 5.93
CA ALA A 50 -1.57 2.20 7.13
C ALA A 50 -0.33 3.09 6.88
N PHE A 51 0.16 3.11 5.65
CA PHE A 51 1.31 3.88 5.21
C PHE A 51 1.02 5.33 4.76
N MET A 52 -0.24 5.68 4.52
CA MET A 52 -0.62 6.99 3.96
C MET A 52 -0.19 8.23 4.77
N PRO A 53 -0.05 8.21 6.12
CA PRO A 53 0.51 9.36 6.84
C PRO A 53 2.04 9.47 6.74
N THR A 54 2.75 8.46 6.24
CA THR A 54 4.23 8.36 6.32
C THR A 54 4.92 8.20 4.97
N VAL A 55 4.20 7.82 3.92
CA VAL A 55 4.81 7.51 2.62
C VAL A 55 4.85 8.73 1.70
N THR A 56 5.97 9.45 1.76
CA THR A 56 6.57 10.03 0.56
C THR A 56 7.12 8.86 -0.25
N ILE A 57 6.42 8.45 -1.31
CA ILE A 57 6.91 7.39 -2.21
C ILE A 57 8.18 7.91 -2.90
N GLN A 58 9.36 7.62 -2.36
CA GLN A 58 10.58 7.61 -3.17
C GLN A 58 10.51 6.34 -4.01
N ALA A 59 9.74 6.38 -5.09
CA ALA A 59 9.86 5.38 -6.14
C ALA A 59 11.30 5.52 -6.66
N SER A 60 12.15 4.51 -6.41
CA SER A 60 13.45 4.46 -7.03
C SER A 60 13.23 4.44 -8.54
N THR A 61 13.44 5.59 -9.20
CA THR A 61 13.43 5.67 -10.65
C THR A 61 14.62 4.89 -11.15
N TYR A 62 14.40 3.65 -11.58
CA TYR A 62 15.38 2.89 -12.33
C TYR A 62 15.38 3.44 -13.76
N THR A 63 16.10 4.54 -13.97
CA THR A 63 16.39 5.03 -15.33
C THR A 63 17.43 4.08 -15.91
N ARG A 64 16.96 3.05 -16.63
CA ARG A 64 17.84 2.21 -17.43
C ARG A 64 18.40 3.09 -18.54
N GLY A 65 19.65 3.54 -18.37
CA GLY A 65 20.39 4.25 -19.41
C GLY A 65 20.46 3.39 -20.66
N ILE A 66 19.89 3.92 -21.74
CA ILE A 66 20.33 3.65 -23.11
C ILE A 66 21.26 4.78 -23.51
#